data_AF-A0A962D381-F1
#
_entry.id   AF-A0A962D381-F1
#
_cell.length_a   1.000
_cell.length_b   1.000
_cell.length_c   1.000
_cell.angle_alpha   90.00
_cell.angle_beta   90.00
_cell.angle_gamma   90.00
#
_symmetry.space_group_name_H-M   'P 1'
#
loop_
_entity.id
_entity.type
_entity.pdbx_description
1 polymer ?
#
loop_
_entity_poly.entity_id
_entity_poly.type
_entity_poly.pdbx_seq_one_letter_code
_entity_poly.pdbx_strand_id
1 'polypeptide(L)'
;PWRGSLIEWGGALHDRFMLPQLLEQDFLQVLGDLRHAGMDFDPEWFSAFFEFRFPRLGSVQVAGTRLELRQAIEPWPVLGEEMSATGTARYVDSSVERLQVRIEDYRPERQRLLCNGRPLPLVPVGSNSYVAGLRFRAWSPWSARHPTLAVDAPLRFDLVDLASGRSVGGCTYHVSHPGGRNYQTRPVNALEAEARRRARFFASGHHAGPLRWRPERVNPRSPLTLDLRRQPEHGLDDPANAQQ
;
A
#
# COMPACT_ATOMS: atom_id res chain seq x y z
N PRO A 1 -5.32 21.54 29.09
CA PRO A 1 -5.73 22.03 27.75
C PRO A 1 -4.51 22.28 26.85
N TRP A 2 -4.56 21.84 25.58
CA TRP A 2 -3.49 22.09 24.60
C TRP A 2 -3.31 23.59 24.35
N ARG A 3 -2.06 24.05 24.31
CA ARG A 3 -1.71 25.48 24.14
C ARG A 3 -0.85 25.76 22.92
N GLY A 4 -0.47 24.73 22.17
CA GLY A 4 0.32 24.87 20.94
C GLY A 4 -0.55 25.27 19.74
N SER A 5 0.10 25.75 18.68
CA SER A 5 -0.57 26.01 17.41
C SER A 5 -1.12 24.72 16.79
N LEU A 6 -2.29 24.81 16.16
CA LEU A 6 -2.83 23.71 15.37
C LEU A 6 -2.00 23.53 14.09
N ILE A 7 -1.76 22.28 13.72
CA ILE A 7 -1.03 21.92 12.50
C ILE A 7 -2.04 21.63 11.39
N GLU A 8 -1.91 22.31 10.26
CA GLU A 8 -2.64 21.95 9.05
C GLU A 8 -1.92 20.79 8.34
N TRP A 9 -2.48 19.58 8.47
CA TRP A 9 -1.85 18.37 7.92
C TRP A 9 -2.05 18.18 6.41
N GLY A 10 -3.04 18.84 5.81
CA GLY A 10 -3.32 18.79 4.37
C GLY A 10 -3.31 17.35 3.80
N GLY A 11 -2.58 17.15 2.71
CA GLY A 11 -2.45 15.86 2.04
C GLY A 11 -1.83 14.75 2.90
N ALA A 12 -1.07 15.08 3.95
CA ALA A 12 -0.45 14.09 4.82
C ALA A 12 -1.48 13.22 5.56
N LEU A 13 -2.70 13.75 5.81
CA LEU A 13 -3.82 12.96 6.37
C LEU A 13 -4.18 11.76 5.49
N HIS A 14 -4.09 11.92 4.17
CA HIS A 14 -4.47 10.89 3.19
C HIS A 14 -3.29 10.10 2.62
N ASP A 15 -2.09 10.40 3.11
CA ASP A 15 -0.85 9.75 2.71
C ASP A 15 -0.17 9.09 3.91
N ARG A 16 0.41 9.89 4.81
CA ARG A 16 1.14 9.43 6.00
C ARG A 16 0.25 8.68 6.98
N PHE A 17 -0.84 9.30 7.43
CA PHE A 17 -1.69 8.75 8.51
C PHE A 17 -2.64 7.64 8.04
N MET A 18 -2.53 7.23 6.78
CA MET A 18 -3.21 6.06 6.24
C MET A 18 -2.32 4.81 6.19
N LEU A 19 -1.02 4.96 6.51
CA LEU A 19 -0.07 3.85 6.56
C LEU A 19 0.05 3.30 8.00
N PRO A 20 -0.10 1.97 8.19
CA PRO A 20 -0.09 1.30 9.49
C PRO A 20 1.04 1.74 10.42
N GLN A 21 2.29 1.75 9.94
CA GLN A 21 3.47 2.02 10.78
C GLN A 21 3.47 3.46 11.31
N LEU A 22 3.10 4.41 10.47
CA LEU A 22 3.14 5.83 10.81
C LEU A 22 1.94 6.21 11.67
N LEU A 23 0.79 5.59 11.43
CA LEU A 23 -0.38 5.73 12.28
C LEU A 23 -0.17 5.10 13.66
N GLU A 24 0.49 3.94 13.74
CA GLU A 24 0.83 3.31 15.01
C GLU A 24 1.79 4.19 15.83
N GLN A 25 2.84 4.73 15.19
CA GLN A 25 3.74 5.69 15.85
C GLN A 25 3.02 6.92 16.40
N ASP A 26 2.09 7.49 15.62
CA ASP A 26 1.25 8.61 16.04
C ASP A 26 0.32 8.23 17.21
N PHE A 27 -0.31 7.07 17.13
CA PHE A 27 -1.18 6.55 18.19
C PHE A 27 -0.42 6.33 19.50
N LEU A 28 0.82 5.82 19.45
CA LEU A 28 1.66 5.67 20.64
C LEU A 28 2.02 7.02 21.29
N GLN A 29 2.12 8.10 20.52
CA GLN A 29 2.29 9.45 21.08
C GLN A 29 1.05 9.88 21.86
N VAL A 30 -0.15 9.60 21.33
CA VAL A 30 -1.42 9.85 22.04
C VAL A 30 -1.48 9.08 23.37
N LEU A 31 -1.07 7.80 23.38
CA LEU A 31 -0.97 7.04 24.64
C LEU A 31 0.05 7.65 25.60
N GLY A 32 1.15 8.18 25.09
CA GLY A 32 2.13 8.93 25.86
C GLY A 32 1.53 10.17 26.53
N ASP A 33 0.74 10.96 25.79
CA ASP A 33 0.06 12.15 26.32
C ASP A 33 -0.98 11.79 27.39
N LEU A 34 -1.75 10.71 27.17
CA LEU A 34 -2.71 10.21 28.15
C LEU A 34 -2.02 9.76 29.43
N ARG A 35 -0.88 9.06 29.32
CA ARG A 35 -0.06 8.66 30.47
C ARG A 35 0.42 9.87 31.26
N HIS A 36 0.90 10.92 30.59
CA HIS A 36 1.28 12.18 31.24
C HIS A 36 0.11 12.87 31.94
N ALA A 37 -1.11 12.69 31.44
CA ALA A 37 -2.34 13.17 32.07
C ALA A 37 -2.87 12.26 33.20
N GLY A 38 -2.15 11.19 33.56
CA GLY A 38 -2.53 10.26 34.62
C GLY A 38 -3.44 9.12 34.18
N MET A 39 -3.63 8.92 32.87
CA MET A 39 -4.39 7.80 32.28
C MET A 39 -3.42 6.82 31.62
N ASP A 40 -3.00 5.79 32.36
CA ASP A 40 -2.05 4.81 31.87
C ASP A 40 -2.76 3.69 31.08
N PHE A 41 -2.62 3.73 29.76
CA PHE A 41 -3.03 2.65 28.87
C PHE A 41 -1.80 1.89 28.40
N ASP A 42 -1.84 0.56 28.53
CA ASP A 42 -0.80 -0.31 27.99
C ASP A 42 -0.95 -0.37 26.45
N PRO A 43 0.11 -0.01 25.68
CA PRO A 43 0.11 -0.17 24.24
C PRO A 43 -0.22 -1.58 23.76
N GLU A 44 0.13 -2.62 24.53
CA GLU A 44 -0.11 -4.02 24.15
C GLU A 44 -1.60 -4.32 23.98
N TRP A 45 -2.47 -3.63 24.73
CA TRP A 45 -3.94 -3.78 24.62
C TRP A 45 -4.47 -3.47 23.22
N PHE A 46 -3.74 -2.66 22.43
CA PHE A 46 -4.15 -2.24 21.10
C PHE A 46 -3.57 -3.10 19.98
N SER A 47 -2.61 -3.97 20.27
CA SER A 47 -1.91 -4.79 19.26
C SER A 47 -2.87 -5.63 18.41
N ALA A 48 -3.86 -6.26 19.02
CA ALA A 48 -4.89 -7.04 18.33
C ALA A 48 -5.77 -6.17 17.40
N PHE A 49 -6.03 -4.93 17.80
CA PHE A 49 -6.80 -3.98 16.98
C PHE A 49 -5.99 -3.54 15.75
N PHE A 50 -4.69 -3.30 15.91
CA PHE A 50 -3.81 -3.02 14.77
C PHE A 50 -3.72 -4.20 13.81
N GLU A 51 -3.54 -5.43 14.31
CA GLU A 51 -3.49 -6.61 13.45
C GLU A 51 -4.82 -6.87 12.74
N PHE A 52 -5.95 -6.60 13.41
CA PHE A 52 -7.28 -6.68 12.79
C PHE A 52 -7.50 -5.59 11.74
N ARG A 53 -7.09 -4.34 12.03
CA ARG A 53 -7.30 -3.20 11.14
C ARG A 53 -6.36 -3.20 9.94
N PHE A 54 -5.16 -3.73 10.11
CA PHE A 54 -4.05 -3.75 9.15
C PHE A 54 -3.48 -5.16 8.98
N PRO A 55 -4.30 -6.12 8.53
CA PRO A 55 -3.90 -7.52 8.45
C PRO A 55 -2.66 -7.69 7.57
N ARG A 56 -1.71 -8.51 8.04
CA ARG A 56 -0.57 -8.93 7.24
C ARG A 56 -1.04 -9.76 6.04
N LEU A 57 -0.64 -9.33 4.85
CA LEU A 57 -0.90 -10.02 3.59
C LEU A 57 0.13 -11.12 3.34
N GLY A 58 1.39 -10.86 3.69
CA GLY A 58 2.47 -11.84 3.61
C GLY A 58 3.84 -11.22 3.83
N SER A 59 4.87 -12.07 3.88
CA SER A 59 6.26 -11.64 4.01
C SER A 59 7.20 -12.60 3.29
N VAL A 60 8.33 -12.09 2.81
CA VAL A 60 9.40 -12.86 2.16
C VAL A 60 10.77 -12.34 2.60
N GLN A 61 11.74 -13.25 2.69
CA GLN A 61 13.15 -12.91 2.90
C GLN A 61 13.88 -13.01 1.56
N VAL A 62 14.58 -11.94 1.16
CA VAL A 62 15.29 -11.86 -0.12
C VAL A 62 16.64 -11.19 0.09
N ALA A 63 17.73 -11.89 -0.24
CA ALA A 63 19.09 -11.33 -0.18
C ALA A 63 19.45 -10.64 1.15
N GLY A 64 18.97 -11.17 2.27
CA GLY A 64 19.19 -10.60 3.62
C GLY A 64 18.27 -9.43 3.98
N THR A 65 17.28 -9.12 3.15
CA THR A 65 16.29 -8.06 3.35
C THR A 65 14.90 -8.67 3.56
N ARG A 66 14.18 -8.24 4.60
CA ARG A 66 12.82 -8.70 4.87
C ARG A 66 11.81 -7.77 4.24
N LEU A 67 10.93 -8.32 3.41
CA LEU A 67 9.79 -7.61 2.82
C LEU A 67 8.49 -8.09 3.46
N GLU A 68 7.66 -7.16 3.93
CA GLU A 68 6.33 -7.42 4.48
C GLU A 68 5.29 -6.53 3.81
N LEU A 69 4.14 -7.12 3.46
CA LEU A 69 2.98 -6.43 2.92
C LEU A 69 1.86 -6.45 3.95
N ARG A 70 1.30 -5.27 4.26
CA ARG A 70 0.12 -5.10 5.12
C ARG A 70 -0.93 -4.28 4.41
N GLN A 71 -2.21 -4.60 4.64
CA GLN A 71 -3.28 -3.73 4.19
C GLN A 71 -3.18 -2.37 4.90
N ALA A 72 -3.46 -1.29 4.18
CA ALA A 72 -3.47 0.08 4.70
C ALA A 72 -4.86 0.71 4.57
N ILE A 73 -5.05 1.91 5.12
CA ILE A 73 -6.32 2.63 4.98
C ILE A 73 -6.43 3.17 3.55
N GLU A 74 -7.57 2.93 2.90
CA GLU A 74 -7.95 3.65 1.69
C GLU A 74 -9.41 4.12 1.85
N PRO A 75 -9.67 5.44 1.87
CA PRO A 75 -11.03 5.95 1.95
C PRO A 75 -11.70 5.80 0.59
N TRP A 76 -12.82 5.07 0.57
CA TRP A 76 -13.62 4.96 -0.63
C TRP A 76 -14.57 6.14 -0.77
N PRO A 77 -14.48 6.91 -1.87
CA PRO A 77 -15.35 8.05 -2.05
C PRO A 77 -16.79 7.59 -2.31
N VAL A 78 -17.73 8.30 -1.70
CA VAL A 78 -19.15 8.21 -2.03
C VAL A 78 -19.36 8.96 -3.35
N LEU A 79 -20.00 8.31 -4.31
CA LEU A 79 -20.36 8.84 -5.62
C LEU A 79 -21.67 9.63 -5.53
N GLY A 80 -22.02 10.29 -6.65
CA GLY A 80 -23.27 11.02 -6.76
C GLY A 80 -24.50 10.12 -6.55
N GLU A 81 -25.65 10.75 -6.29
CA GLU A 81 -26.92 10.03 -6.24
C GLU A 81 -27.30 9.53 -7.63
N GLU A 82 -27.63 8.25 -7.71
CA GLU A 82 -28.10 7.59 -8.91
C GLU A 82 -29.53 7.08 -8.67
N MET A 83 -30.39 7.18 -9.69
CA MET A 83 -31.71 6.56 -9.66
C MET A 83 -31.57 5.05 -9.89
N SER A 84 -32.07 4.27 -8.95
CA SER A 84 -32.23 2.82 -9.06
C SER A 84 -33.71 2.44 -9.22
N ALA A 85 -33.98 1.18 -9.56
CA ALA A 85 -35.35 0.69 -9.74
C ALA A 85 -36.24 0.81 -8.48
N THR A 86 -35.65 0.94 -7.29
CA THR A 86 -36.37 0.98 -5.99
C THR A 86 -36.18 2.28 -5.20
N GLY A 87 -35.48 3.28 -5.76
CA GLY A 87 -35.19 4.55 -5.08
C GLY A 87 -33.89 5.20 -5.54
N THR A 88 -33.37 6.17 -4.78
CA THR A 88 -32.04 6.76 -5.01
C THR A 88 -30.98 6.07 -4.15
N ALA A 89 -29.80 5.84 -4.72
CA ALA A 89 -28.65 5.26 -4.01
C ALA A 89 -27.39 6.08 -4.27
N ARG A 90 -26.46 6.06 -3.32
CA ARG A 90 -25.10 6.59 -3.50
C ARG A 90 -24.11 5.43 -3.49
N TYR A 91 -23.46 5.20 -4.62
CA TYR A 91 -22.47 4.13 -4.72
C TYR A 91 -21.16 4.52 -4.05
N VAL A 92 -20.46 3.53 -3.53
CA VAL A 92 -19.13 3.71 -2.95
C VAL A 92 -18.12 3.13 -3.93
N ASP A 93 -17.19 3.97 -4.40
CA ASP A 93 -16.12 3.54 -5.28
C ASP A 93 -15.09 2.72 -4.49
N SER A 94 -15.32 1.42 -4.49
CA SER A 94 -14.49 0.42 -3.82
C SER A 94 -13.42 -0.16 -4.73
N SER A 95 -13.21 0.42 -5.92
CA SER A 95 -12.27 -0.08 -6.93
C SER A 95 -10.80 0.03 -6.52
N VAL A 96 -10.48 0.87 -5.53
CA VAL A 96 -9.11 1.22 -5.14
C VAL A 96 -8.78 0.61 -3.79
N GLU A 97 -7.60 0.05 -3.66
CA GLU A 97 -7.06 -0.38 -2.38
C GLU A 97 -5.69 0.26 -2.12
N ARG A 98 -5.26 0.17 -0.86
CA ARG A 98 -3.93 0.57 -0.43
C ARG A 98 -3.30 -0.51 0.42
N LEU A 99 -1.99 -0.68 0.22
CA LEU A 99 -1.14 -1.45 1.11
C LEU A 99 0.04 -0.60 1.59
N GLN A 100 0.59 -1.00 2.73
CA GLN A 100 1.92 -0.59 3.16
C GLN A 100 2.89 -1.72 2.88
N VAL A 101 3.99 -1.34 2.25
CA VAL A 101 5.19 -2.15 2.16
C VAL A 101 6.10 -1.74 3.29
N ARG A 102 6.58 -2.72 4.06
CA ARG A 102 7.61 -2.54 5.08
C ARG A 102 8.82 -3.37 4.69
N ILE A 103 9.99 -2.75 4.70
CA ILE A 103 11.24 -3.41 4.35
C ILE A 103 12.26 -3.21 5.48
N GLU A 104 12.88 -4.29 5.92
CA GLU A 104 13.93 -4.30 6.95
C GLU A 104 15.25 -4.78 6.35
N ASP A 105 16.37 -4.32 6.88
CA ASP A 105 17.70 -4.69 6.40
C ASP A 105 17.91 -4.36 4.90
N TYR A 106 17.31 -3.25 4.49
CA TYR A 106 17.37 -2.68 3.15
C TYR A 106 18.55 -1.73 3.00
N ARG A 107 19.29 -1.86 1.90
CA ARG A 107 20.43 -0.99 1.57
C ARG A 107 20.07 -0.02 0.45
N PRO A 108 19.58 1.20 0.73
CA PRO A 108 19.13 2.14 -0.29
C PRO A 108 20.24 2.58 -1.26
N GLU A 109 21.51 2.39 -0.93
CA GLU A 109 22.63 2.68 -1.82
C GLU A 109 22.91 1.54 -2.82
N ARG A 110 22.39 0.33 -2.59
CA ARG A 110 22.63 -0.86 -3.44
C ARG A 110 21.38 -1.48 -4.01
N GLN A 111 20.22 -1.24 -3.40
CA GLN A 111 18.97 -1.90 -3.72
C GLN A 111 17.88 -0.88 -4.05
N ARG A 112 16.91 -1.30 -4.85
CA ARG A 112 15.65 -0.60 -5.07
C ARG A 112 14.50 -1.60 -5.01
N LEU A 113 13.43 -1.24 -4.32
CA LEU A 113 12.20 -2.02 -4.34
C LEU A 113 11.22 -1.43 -5.36
N LEU A 114 10.79 -2.27 -6.29
CA LEU A 114 9.85 -1.91 -7.35
C LEU A 114 8.53 -2.65 -7.15
N CYS A 115 7.43 -2.03 -7.56
CA CYS A 115 6.15 -2.71 -7.76
C CYS A 115 5.71 -2.51 -9.21
N ASN A 116 5.43 -3.61 -9.93
CA ASN A 116 5.07 -3.59 -11.36
C ASN A 116 6.06 -2.74 -12.20
N GLY A 117 7.36 -2.85 -11.89
CA GLY A 117 8.43 -2.12 -12.58
C GLY A 117 8.57 -0.64 -12.18
N ARG A 118 7.83 -0.15 -11.18
CA ARG A 118 7.89 1.24 -10.71
C ARG A 118 8.48 1.32 -9.30
N PRO A 119 9.48 2.21 -9.05
CA PRO A 119 10.12 2.29 -7.73
C PRO A 119 9.19 2.84 -6.67
N LEU A 120 9.22 2.21 -5.49
CA LEU A 120 8.46 2.65 -4.33
C LEU A 120 9.17 3.81 -3.59
N PRO A 121 8.44 4.84 -3.12
CA PRO A 121 9.01 5.94 -2.36
C PRO A 121 9.25 5.54 -0.90
N LEU A 122 10.23 4.67 -0.66
CA LEU A 122 10.57 4.16 0.68
C LEU A 122 11.10 5.29 1.58
N VAL A 123 10.47 5.47 2.75
CA VAL A 123 10.90 6.42 3.77
C VAL A 123 11.37 5.69 5.03
N PRO A 124 12.43 6.16 5.71
CA PRO A 124 12.92 5.55 6.94
C PRO A 124 11.94 5.79 8.11
N VAL A 125 11.73 4.75 8.93
CA VAL A 125 10.86 4.80 10.13
C VAL A 125 11.54 4.28 11.39
N GLY A 126 12.77 3.81 11.27
CA GLY A 126 13.62 3.32 12.36
C GLY A 126 15.04 3.10 11.85
N SER A 127 15.92 2.52 12.68
CA SER A 127 17.34 2.39 12.37
C SER A 127 17.66 1.57 11.10
N ASN A 128 16.82 0.59 10.76
CA ASN A 128 17.00 -0.23 9.56
C ASN A 128 15.66 -0.68 8.94
N SER A 129 14.62 0.15 9.10
CA SER A 129 13.29 -0.15 8.58
C SER A 129 12.76 1.02 7.77
N TYR A 130 12.17 0.69 6.63
CA TYR A 130 11.58 1.64 5.71
C TYR A 130 10.16 1.22 5.36
N VAL A 131 9.32 2.19 5.06
CA VAL A 131 7.95 1.95 4.59
C VAL A 131 7.63 2.75 3.34
N ALA A 132 6.72 2.23 2.54
CA ALA A 132 6.06 2.97 1.47
C ALA A 132 4.60 2.56 1.38
N GLY A 133 3.74 3.50 1.04
CA GLY A 133 2.40 3.22 0.56
C GLY A 133 2.40 2.78 -0.89
N LEU A 134 1.46 1.91 -1.23
CA LEU A 134 1.13 1.57 -2.60
C LEU A 134 -0.39 1.62 -2.75
N ARG A 135 -0.85 2.48 -3.64
CA ARG A 135 -2.26 2.64 -4.00
C ARG A 135 -2.47 2.13 -5.42
N PHE A 136 -3.52 1.36 -5.63
CA PHE A 136 -3.72 0.63 -6.87
C PHE A 136 -5.20 0.34 -7.10
N ARG A 137 -5.61 0.18 -8.36
CA ARG A 137 -6.96 -0.28 -8.70
C ARG A 137 -7.02 -1.80 -8.51
N ALA A 138 -7.78 -2.23 -7.52
CA ALA A 138 -7.88 -3.63 -7.12
C ALA A 138 -8.90 -4.41 -7.98
N TRP A 139 -9.98 -3.77 -8.41
CA TRP A 139 -11.00 -4.39 -9.26
C TRP A 139 -11.80 -3.34 -10.04
N SER A 140 -12.73 -3.78 -10.89
CA SER A 140 -13.56 -2.90 -11.73
C SER A 140 -15.05 -3.05 -11.41
N PRO A 141 -15.57 -2.32 -10.41
CA PRO A 141 -17.02 -2.22 -10.22
C PRO A 141 -17.66 -1.52 -11.41
N TRP A 142 -18.96 -1.76 -11.56
CA TRP A 142 -19.76 -1.14 -12.62
C TRP A 142 -19.92 0.38 -12.42
N SER A 143 -19.89 0.87 -11.17
CA SER A 143 -19.85 2.29 -10.81
C SER A 143 -18.52 2.60 -10.11
N ALA A 144 -17.71 3.45 -10.72
CA ALA A 144 -16.39 3.90 -10.23
C ALA A 144 -16.06 5.28 -10.82
N ARG A 145 -15.22 6.09 -10.14
CA ARG A 145 -14.80 7.41 -10.65
C ARG A 145 -13.96 7.34 -11.92
N HIS A 146 -13.23 6.24 -12.10
CA HIS A 146 -12.26 6.08 -13.18
C HIS A 146 -12.49 4.77 -13.94
N PRO A 147 -13.64 4.58 -14.60
CA PRO A 147 -14.03 3.27 -15.15
C PRO A 147 -13.04 2.73 -16.18
N THR A 148 -12.35 3.60 -16.92
CA THR A 148 -11.43 3.24 -18.01
C THR A 148 -10.05 2.75 -17.58
N LEU A 149 -9.66 2.89 -16.30
CA LEU A 149 -8.36 2.40 -15.83
C LEU A 149 -8.32 0.87 -15.78
N ALA A 150 -7.20 0.24 -16.12
CA ALA A 150 -7.07 -1.19 -15.91
C ALA A 150 -6.97 -1.54 -14.42
N VAL A 151 -7.22 -2.81 -14.08
CA VAL A 151 -6.92 -3.35 -12.74
C VAL A 151 -5.41 -3.58 -12.64
N ASP A 152 -4.81 -3.14 -11.54
CA ASP A 152 -3.37 -3.18 -11.29
C ASP A 152 -2.91 -4.53 -10.67
N ALA A 153 -3.66 -5.61 -10.88
CA ALA A 153 -3.39 -6.92 -10.27
C ALA A 153 -2.92 -7.95 -11.32
N PRO A 154 -1.95 -8.83 -10.98
CA PRO A 154 -1.28 -8.93 -9.69
C PRO A 154 -0.25 -7.81 -9.43
N LEU A 155 0.01 -7.54 -8.16
CA LEU A 155 1.10 -6.67 -7.71
C LEU A 155 2.37 -7.50 -7.56
N ARG A 156 3.35 -7.23 -8.40
CA ARG A 156 4.64 -7.91 -8.38
C ARG A 156 5.70 -7.00 -7.79
N PHE A 157 6.30 -7.45 -6.71
CA PHE A 157 7.38 -6.75 -6.03
C PHE A 157 8.72 -7.36 -6.41
N ASP A 158 9.66 -6.50 -6.80
CA ASP A 158 11.00 -6.86 -7.21
C ASP A 158 12.02 -6.06 -6.39
N LEU A 159 12.85 -6.77 -5.63
CA LEU A 159 14.04 -6.18 -5.01
C LEU A 159 15.16 -6.25 -6.04
N VAL A 160 15.58 -5.10 -6.55
CA VAL A 160 16.58 -4.99 -7.61
C VAL A 160 17.92 -4.58 -7.02
N ASP A 161 18.97 -5.30 -7.38
CA ASP A 161 20.34 -4.88 -7.15
C ASP A 161 20.78 -3.86 -8.21
N LEU A 162 21.23 -2.69 -7.75
CA LEU A 162 21.57 -1.55 -8.59
C LEU A 162 22.84 -1.77 -9.41
N ALA A 163 23.80 -2.56 -8.91
CA ALA A 163 25.04 -2.82 -9.61
C ALA A 163 24.83 -3.72 -10.84
N SER A 164 24.00 -4.74 -10.71
CA SER A 164 23.68 -5.68 -11.79
C SER A 164 22.45 -5.27 -12.62
N GLY A 165 21.57 -4.42 -12.08
CA GLY A 165 20.29 -4.06 -12.72
C GLY A 165 19.31 -5.24 -12.79
N ARG A 166 19.43 -6.22 -11.88
CA ARG A 166 18.64 -7.46 -11.89
C ARG A 166 17.83 -7.61 -10.61
N SER A 167 16.65 -8.20 -10.73
CA SER A 167 15.88 -8.63 -9.57
C SER A 167 16.65 -9.74 -8.84
N VAL A 168 16.93 -9.54 -7.54
CA VAL A 168 17.53 -10.54 -6.65
C VAL A 168 16.47 -11.38 -5.93
N GLY A 169 15.19 -11.04 -6.12
CA GLY A 169 14.04 -11.76 -5.60
C GLY A 169 12.86 -10.82 -5.33
N GLY A 170 11.80 -11.36 -4.73
CA GLY A 170 10.62 -10.58 -4.38
C GLY A 170 9.40 -11.46 -4.13
N CYS A 171 8.22 -10.88 -4.26
CA CYS A 171 6.94 -11.56 -4.02
C CYS A 171 5.85 -11.05 -4.95
N THR A 172 4.77 -11.81 -5.07
CA THR A 172 3.58 -11.44 -5.84
C THR A 172 2.36 -11.47 -4.94
N TYR A 173 1.53 -10.44 -5.03
CA TYR A 173 0.24 -10.36 -4.35
C TYR A 173 -0.89 -10.27 -5.38
N HIS A 174 -1.92 -11.09 -5.18
CA HIS A 174 -3.14 -11.06 -5.98
C HIS A 174 -4.29 -10.43 -5.20
N VAL A 175 -5.15 -9.67 -5.85
CA VAL A 175 -6.34 -9.09 -5.19
C VAL A 175 -7.40 -10.16 -4.93
N SER A 176 -7.58 -11.05 -5.90
CA SER A 176 -8.44 -12.22 -5.82
C SER A 176 -7.60 -13.50 -5.92
N HIS A 177 -8.19 -14.66 -5.64
CA HIS A 177 -7.48 -15.92 -5.78
C HIS A 177 -7.01 -16.11 -7.24
N PRO A 178 -5.73 -16.42 -7.52
CA PRO A 178 -5.18 -16.47 -8.88
C PRO A 178 -5.93 -17.39 -9.84
N GLY A 179 -6.51 -18.47 -9.32
CA GLY A 179 -7.37 -19.39 -10.09
C GLY A 179 -8.76 -18.84 -10.46
N GLY A 180 -9.03 -17.53 -10.32
CA GLY A 180 -10.30 -16.90 -10.69
C GLY A 180 -11.50 -17.33 -9.84
N ARG A 181 -11.26 -18.04 -8.73
CA ARG A 181 -12.30 -18.56 -7.85
C ARG A 181 -12.80 -17.42 -6.95
N ASN A 182 -13.87 -16.77 -7.38
CA ASN A 182 -14.64 -15.92 -6.49
C ASN A 182 -15.33 -16.81 -5.45
N TYR A 183 -15.12 -16.50 -4.17
CA TYR A 183 -15.79 -17.23 -3.10
C TYR A 183 -17.29 -16.92 -3.13
N GLN A 184 -18.12 -17.95 -3.30
CA GLN A 184 -19.58 -17.78 -3.31
C GLN A 184 -20.16 -17.56 -1.92
N THR A 185 -19.44 -17.96 -0.88
CA THR A 185 -19.88 -17.87 0.52
C THR A 185 -18.95 -16.98 1.34
N ARG A 186 -19.52 -16.37 2.37
CA ARG A 186 -18.73 -15.72 3.44
C ARG A 186 -17.87 -16.78 4.14
N PRO A 187 -16.69 -16.40 4.66
CA PRO A 187 -15.89 -17.33 5.45
C PRO A 187 -16.67 -17.75 6.69
N VAL A 188 -16.61 -19.04 7.02
CA VAL A 188 -17.33 -19.63 8.17
C VAL A 188 -16.73 -19.19 9.51
N ASN A 189 -15.45 -18.83 9.52
CA ASN A 189 -14.74 -18.34 10.71
C ASN A 189 -13.51 -17.49 10.34
N ALA A 190 -12.84 -16.96 11.36
CA ALA A 190 -11.63 -16.14 11.20
C ALA A 190 -10.47 -16.89 10.54
N LEU A 191 -10.31 -18.19 10.85
CA LEU A 191 -9.24 -19.04 10.30
C LEU A 191 -9.40 -19.24 8.79
N GLU A 192 -10.62 -19.51 8.31
CA GLU A 192 -10.89 -19.61 6.88
C GLU A 192 -10.67 -18.25 6.20
N ALA A 193 -11.13 -17.16 6.78
CA ALA A 193 -10.89 -15.82 6.25
C ALA A 193 -9.38 -15.53 6.13
N GLU A 194 -8.58 -15.93 7.11
CA GLU A 194 -7.13 -15.80 7.08
C GLU A 194 -6.48 -16.69 6.02
N ALA A 195 -6.90 -17.95 5.90
CA ALA A 195 -6.41 -18.86 4.87
C ALA A 195 -6.67 -18.32 3.46
N ARG A 196 -7.89 -17.77 3.23
CA ARG A 196 -8.26 -17.11 1.97
C ARG A 196 -7.38 -15.88 1.67
N ARG A 197 -6.97 -15.12 2.70
CA ARG A 197 -6.02 -14.00 2.54
C ARG A 197 -4.61 -14.49 2.22
N ARG A 198 -4.11 -15.49 2.95
CA ARG A 198 -2.76 -16.07 2.74
C ARG A 198 -2.59 -16.66 1.34
N ALA A 199 -3.63 -17.28 0.78
CA ALA A 199 -3.62 -17.83 -0.58
C ALA A 199 -3.41 -16.79 -1.69
N ARG A 200 -3.48 -15.50 -1.37
CA ARG A 200 -3.25 -14.40 -2.32
C ARG A 200 -1.79 -13.94 -2.38
N PHE A 201 -0.96 -14.34 -1.43
CA PHE A 201 0.44 -13.97 -1.37
C PHE A 201 1.35 -15.12 -1.78
N PHE A 202 2.27 -14.82 -2.68
CA PHE A 202 3.28 -15.76 -3.16
C PHE A 202 4.65 -15.19 -2.83
N ALA A 203 5.46 -15.92 -2.05
CA ALA A 203 6.86 -15.59 -1.74
C ALA A 203 7.81 -15.80 -2.95
N SER A 204 7.27 -15.76 -4.17
CA SER A 204 7.93 -15.96 -5.44
C SER A 204 7.19 -15.17 -6.53
N GLY A 205 7.54 -15.39 -7.80
CA GLY A 205 6.89 -14.70 -8.93
C GLY A 205 7.42 -13.29 -9.21
N HIS A 206 8.58 -12.93 -8.65
CA HIS A 206 9.37 -11.77 -9.08
C HIS A 206 9.82 -11.93 -10.55
N HIS A 207 10.28 -10.87 -11.19
CA HIS A 207 10.79 -10.91 -12.56
C HIS A 207 12.12 -11.68 -12.64
N ALA A 208 12.20 -12.64 -13.57
CA ALA A 208 13.44 -13.31 -13.90
C ALA A 208 14.19 -12.51 -14.97
N GLY A 209 15.33 -11.90 -14.62
CA GLY A 209 16.22 -11.23 -15.58
C GLY A 209 16.53 -9.77 -15.26
N PRO A 210 17.18 -9.07 -16.20
CA PRO A 210 17.43 -7.64 -16.10
C PRO A 210 16.10 -6.89 -16.06
N LEU A 211 15.99 -5.93 -15.15
CA LEU A 211 14.82 -5.05 -15.08
C LEU A 211 15.26 -3.64 -15.46
N ARG A 212 14.61 -3.07 -16.47
CA ARG A 212 14.74 -1.64 -16.75
C ARG A 212 13.54 -0.94 -16.11
N TRP A 213 13.82 -0.04 -15.19
CA TRP A 213 12.81 0.84 -14.62
C TRP A 213 13.23 2.28 -14.86
N ARG A 214 12.24 3.17 -14.87
CA ARG A 214 12.50 4.60 -14.89
C ARG A 214 12.44 5.13 -13.47
N PRO A 215 13.24 6.17 -13.13
CA PRO A 215 13.03 6.91 -11.90
C PRO A 215 11.59 7.42 -11.86
N GLU A 216 10.91 7.19 -10.74
CA GLU A 216 9.58 7.75 -10.50
C GLU A 216 9.76 9.08 -9.77
N ARG A 217 9.12 10.14 -10.28
CA ARG A 217 9.10 11.41 -9.55
C ARG A 217 8.17 11.27 -8.35
N VAL A 218 8.66 11.64 -7.18
CA VAL A 218 7.84 11.65 -5.95
C VAL A 218 6.68 12.63 -6.13
N ASN A 219 5.46 12.14 -5.93
CA ASN A 219 4.26 12.98 -5.99
C ASN A 219 4.25 13.93 -4.78
N PRO A 220 4.26 15.26 -4.96
CA PRO A 220 4.24 16.20 -3.82
C PRO A 220 2.96 16.09 -2.97
N ARG A 221 1.85 15.59 -3.54
CA ARG A 221 0.58 15.39 -2.80
C ARG A 221 0.54 14.09 -2.01
N SER A 222 1.38 13.12 -2.35
CA SER A 222 1.45 11.82 -1.69
C SER A 222 2.89 11.29 -1.69
N PRO A 223 3.82 11.98 -1.01
CA PRO A 223 5.24 11.67 -1.09
C PRO A 223 5.62 10.28 -0.57
N LEU A 224 4.78 9.66 0.27
CA LEU A 224 5.03 8.35 0.85
C LEU A 224 4.34 7.22 0.07
N THR A 225 3.50 7.54 -0.92
CA THR A 225 2.69 6.54 -1.62
C THR A 225 2.89 6.58 -3.13
N LEU A 226 3.25 5.44 -3.72
CA LEU A 226 3.15 5.22 -5.15
C LEU A 226 1.68 4.94 -5.52
N ASP A 227 1.11 5.72 -6.44
CA ASP A 227 -0.23 5.48 -6.99
C ASP A 227 -0.12 4.89 -8.39
N LEU A 228 -0.34 3.59 -8.53
CA LEU A 228 -0.20 2.87 -9.81
C LEU A 228 -1.18 3.35 -10.88
N ARG A 229 -2.29 3.97 -10.46
CA ARG A 229 -3.32 4.52 -11.33
C ARG A 229 -2.87 5.78 -12.05
N ARG A 230 -1.80 6.43 -11.58
CA ARG A 230 -1.17 7.56 -12.27
C ARG A 230 -0.15 7.02 -13.25
N GLN A 231 -0.18 7.52 -14.48
CA GLN A 231 0.90 7.27 -15.42
C GLN A 231 2.23 7.78 -14.83
N PRO A 232 3.34 7.06 -15.02
CA PRO A 232 4.66 7.57 -14.66
C PRO A 232 4.88 8.89 -15.41
N GLU A 233 5.28 9.94 -14.71
CA GLU A 233 5.55 11.23 -15.35
C GLU A 233 6.71 11.04 -16.34
N HIS A 234 6.42 11.23 -17.65
CA HIS A 234 7.44 11.20 -18.70
C HIS A 234 8.45 12.33 -18.41
N GLY A 235 9.74 11.99 -18.33
CA GLY A 235 10.78 13.01 -18.36
C GLY A 235 10.65 13.83 -19.65
N LEU A 236 11.02 15.11 -19.61
CA LEU A 236 11.10 15.96 -20.81
C LEU A 236 12.03 15.38 -21.89
N ASP A 237 12.87 14.41 -21.55
CA ASP A 237 13.79 13.70 -22.44
C ASP A 237 13.23 12.39 -23.03
N ASP A 238 11.93 12.11 -22.90
CA ASP A 238 11.32 10.93 -23.53
C ASP A 238 11.16 11.19 -25.05
N PRO A 239 11.75 10.36 -25.94
CA PRO A 239 11.57 10.53 -27.39
C PRO A 239 10.11 10.46 -27.84
N ALA A 240 9.20 9.94 -27.01
CA ALA A 240 7.75 9.97 -27.24
C ALA A 240 7.12 11.37 -27.11
N ASN A 241 7.75 12.30 -26.36
CA ASN A 241 7.32 13.70 -26.27
C ASN A 241 7.88 14.58 -27.40
N ALA A 242 8.76 14.05 -28.26
CA ALA A 242 9.29 14.78 -29.41
C ALA A 242 8.38 14.68 -30.66
N GLN A 243 7.21 14.03 -30.55
CA GLN A 243 6.25 13.82 -31.64
C GLN A 243 4.86 14.44 -31.38
N GLN A 244 4.74 15.36 -30.43
CA GLN A 244 3.53 16.18 -30.26
C GLN A 244 3.83 17.65 -30.53
#